data_AF-A0A2V6B506-F1
#
_entry.id   AF-A0A2V6B506-F1
#
_cell.length_a   1.000
_cell.length_b   1.000
_cell.length_c   1.000
_cell.angle_alpha   90.00
_cell.angle_beta   90.00
_cell.angle_gamma   90.00
#
_symmetry.space_group_name_H-M   'P 1'
#
loop_
_entity.id
_entity.type
_entity.pdbx_description
1 polymer ?
#
loop_
_entity_poly.entity_id
_entity_poly.type
_entity_poly.pdbx_seq_one_letter_code
_entity_poly.pdbx_strand_id
1 'polypeptide(L)'
;MTLKEQAAEISANLEYPACPLCQSDRRRFPFPLHGPYSVARCIECGFHYLYPRLIESAMQEAYRQSSYYEGGACGYADTSYTAQESALRATFKRLLHNLAKRGLTGGDLLEVGCGYGYLLDEARS
;
A
#
# COMPACT_ATOMS: atom_id res chain seq x y z
N MET A 1 -14.34 9.33 23.12
CA MET A 1 -14.93 9.62 21.80
C MET A 1 -16.14 8.71 21.61
N THR A 2 -17.28 9.27 21.23
CA THR A 2 -18.50 8.51 20.95
C THR A 2 -18.45 7.87 19.56
N LEU A 3 -19.16 6.77 19.34
CA LEU A 3 -19.22 6.08 18.04
C LEU A 3 -19.71 6.99 16.90
N LYS A 4 -20.53 8.01 17.21
CA LYS A 4 -21.01 9.00 16.24
C LYS A 4 -19.92 9.99 15.81
N GLU A 5 -19.03 10.37 16.72
CA GLU A 5 -17.90 11.27 16.43
C GLU A 5 -16.86 10.57 15.55
N GLN A 6 -16.55 9.30 15.82
CA GLN A 6 -15.66 8.49 14.96
C GLN A 6 -16.22 8.29 13.54
N ALA A 7 -17.52 8.04 13.40
CA ALA A 7 -18.14 7.85 12.08
C ALA A 7 -18.14 9.14 11.24
N ALA A 8 -18.34 10.31 11.86
CA ALA A 8 -18.30 11.61 11.20
C ALA A 8 -16.87 11.98 10.75
N GLU A 9 -15.86 11.68 11.56
CA GLU A 9 -14.45 11.93 11.26
C GLU A 9 -13.92 11.01 10.14
N ILE A 10 -14.36 9.75 10.12
CA ILE A 10 -14.08 8.84 9.00
C ILE A 10 -14.71 9.38 7.71
N SER A 11 -15.98 9.81 7.74
CA SER A 11 -16.65 10.31 6.55
C SER A 11 -16.02 11.59 5.99
N ALA A 12 -15.44 12.45 6.83
CA ALA A 12 -14.78 13.68 6.40
C ALA A 12 -13.46 13.45 5.65
N ASN A 13 -12.84 12.28 5.83
CA ASN A 13 -11.55 11.93 5.25
C ASN A 13 -11.66 10.96 4.07
N LEU A 14 -12.85 10.80 3.49
CA LEU A 14 -13.07 9.90 2.35
C LEU A 14 -13.25 10.66 1.05
N GLU A 15 -12.68 10.10 -0.02
CA GLU A 15 -12.99 10.44 -1.39
C GLU A 15 -13.62 9.26 -2.14
N TYR A 16 -14.36 9.61 -3.20
CA TYR A 16 -15.12 8.69 -4.03
C TYR A 16 -14.58 8.73 -5.46
N PRO A 17 -13.36 8.22 -5.69
CA PRO A 17 -12.65 8.46 -6.94
C PRO A 17 -13.27 7.68 -8.09
N ALA A 18 -13.14 8.19 -9.31
CA ALA A 18 -13.32 7.41 -10.53
C ALA A 18 -12.33 6.23 -10.60
N CYS A 19 -12.46 5.34 -11.59
CA CYS A 19 -11.47 4.29 -11.79
C CYS A 19 -10.07 4.89 -11.99
N PRO A 20 -9.04 4.50 -11.22
CA PRO A 20 -7.70 5.08 -11.33
C PRO A 20 -6.99 4.71 -12.64
N LEU A 21 -7.48 3.71 -13.36
CA LEU A 21 -6.88 3.26 -14.62
C LEU A 21 -7.51 3.93 -15.85
N CYS A 22 -8.84 4.00 -15.92
CA CYS A 22 -9.57 4.47 -17.11
C CYS A 22 -10.49 5.67 -16.85
N GLN A 23 -10.54 6.19 -15.62
CA GLN A 23 -11.35 7.33 -15.19
C GLN A 23 -12.87 7.16 -15.33
N SER A 24 -13.35 5.95 -15.63
CA SER A 24 -14.78 5.68 -15.65
C SER A 24 -15.38 5.70 -14.24
N ASP A 25 -16.57 6.27 -14.13
CA ASP A 25 -17.36 6.27 -12.92
C ASP A 25 -18.32 5.06 -12.78
N ARG A 26 -18.33 4.17 -13.78
CA ARG A 26 -19.17 2.97 -13.77
C ARG A 26 -18.46 1.83 -13.04
N ARG A 27 -19.06 1.38 -11.93
CA ARG A 27 -18.49 0.36 -11.06
C ARG A 27 -19.56 -0.55 -10.44
N ARG A 28 -19.12 -1.70 -9.96
CA ARG A 28 -19.89 -2.62 -9.10
C ARG A 28 -19.08 -2.99 -7.86
N PHE A 29 -19.73 -3.48 -6.82
CA PHE A 29 -19.11 -3.76 -5.51
C PHE A 29 -19.11 -5.26 -5.19
N PRO A 30 -18.20 -6.06 -5.78
CA PRO A 30 -18.16 -7.50 -5.56
C PRO A 30 -17.70 -7.91 -4.16
N PHE A 31 -16.90 -7.08 -3.47
CA PHE A 31 -16.32 -7.44 -2.17
C PHE A 31 -16.48 -6.30 -1.15
N PRO A 32 -17.41 -6.41 -0.18
CA PRO A 32 -17.48 -5.48 0.93
C PRO A 32 -16.31 -5.70 1.91
N LEU A 33 -15.82 -4.63 2.54
CA LEU A 33 -14.79 -4.66 3.58
C LEU A 33 -15.35 -4.08 4.89
N HIS A 34 -14.54 -4.07 5.95
CA HIS A 34 -14.94 -3.46 7.22
C HIS A 34 -15.14 -1.94 7.08
N GLY A 35 -16.13 -1.38 7.78
CA GLY A 35 -16.42 0.05 7.73
C GLY A 35 -17.07 0.48 6.41
N PRO A 36 -16.80 1.69 5.90
CA PRO A 36 -17.42 2.19 4.67
C PRO A 36 -16.81 1.58 3.39
N TYR A 37 -15.75 0.79 3.53
CA TYR A 37 -14.88 0.37 2.43
C TYR A 37 -15.43 -0.82 1.65
N SER A 38 -15.13 -0.87 0.35
CA SER A 38 -15.36 -2.01 -0.54
C SER A 38 -14.27 -2.06 -1.62
N VAL A 39 -14.00 -3.25 -2.14
CA VAL A 39 -13.27 -3.38 -3.41
C VAL A 39 -14.28 -3.21 -4.55
N ALA A 40 -14.25 -2.05 -5.20
CA ALA A 40 -14.99 -1.80 -6.42
C ALA A 40 -14.32 -2.49 -7.60
N ARG A 41 -15.12 -2.91 -8.58
CA ARG A 41 -14.67 -3.34 -9.91
C ARG A 41 -15.20 -2.37 -10.96
N CYS A 42 -14.33 -1.74 -11.72
CA CYS A 42 -14.73 -0.92 -12.88
C CYS A 42 -15.45 -1.78 -13.93
N ILE A 43 -16.58 -1.28 -14.44
CA ILE A 43 -17.34 -1.98 -15.48
C ILE A 43 -16.66 -1.87 -16.85
N GLU A 44 -15.92 -0.78 -17.10
CA GLU A 44 -15.26 -0.54 -18.40
C GLU A 44 -13.97 -1.35 -18.56
N CYS A 45 -13.02 -1.22 -17.63
CA CYS A 45 -11.70 -1.85 -17.76
C CYS A 45 -11.50 -3.08 -16.85
N GLY A 46 -12.44 -3.36 -15.96
CA GLY A 46 -12.34 -4.50 -15.03
C GLY A 46 -11.37 -4.31 -13.86
N PHE A 47 -10.70 -3.16 -13.73
CA PHE A 47 -9.76 -2.88 -12.64
C PHE A 47 -10.46 -2.90 -11.27
N HIS A 48 -9.80 -3.51 -10.28
CA HIS A 48 -10.29 -3.55 -8.91
C HIS A 48 -9.56 -2.51 -8.07
N TYR A 49 -10.30 -1.75 -7.26
CA TYR A 49 -9.75 -0.66 -6.46
C TYR A 49 -10.58 -0.42 -5.20
N LEU A 50 -9.94 0.15 -4.17
CA LEU A 50 -10.61 0.52 -2.93
C LEU A 50 -11.58 1.68 -3.16
N TYR A 51 -12.80 1.55 -2.63
CA TYR A 51 -13.84 2.56 -2.75
C TYR A 51 -14.81 2.55 -1.56
N PRO A 52 -15.15 3.72 -0.97
CA PRO A 52 -14.36 4.96 -1.03
C PRO A 52 -12.93 4.71 -0.53
N ARG A 53 -12.03 5.67 -0.69
CA ARG A 53 -10.68 5.59 -0.10
C ARG A 53 -10.41 6.84 0.74
N LEU A 54 -9.39 6.78 1.58
CA LEU A 54 -8.93 7.97 2.29
C LEU A 54 -8.47 9.04 1.28
N ILE A 55 -8.76 10.30 1.58
CA ILE A 55 -8.10 11.43 0.91
C ILE A 55 -6.59 11.33 1.13
N GLU A 56 -5.81 11.86 0.19
CA GLU A 56 -4.35 11.69 0.20
C GLU A 56 -3.71 12.17 1.51
N SER A 57 -4.13 13.31 2.05
CA SER A 57 -3.57 13.82 3.32
C SER A 57 -3.80 12.86 4.49
N ALA A 58 -5.00 12.30 4.62
CA ALA A 58 -5.34 11.33 5.66
C ALA A 58 -4.62 9.98 5.46
N MET A 59 -4.49 9.52 4.21
CA MET A 59 -3.71 8.33 3.88
C MET A 59 -2.23 8.52 4.23
N GLN A 60 -1.64 9.67 3.85
CA GLN A 60 -0.26 10.00 4.16
C GLN A 60 -0.03 10.09 5.67
N GLU A 61 -0.97 10.67 6.40
CA GLU A 61 -0.89 10.73 7.86
C GLU A 61 -0.84 9.34 8.47
N ALA A 62 -1.77 8.44 8.08
CA ALA A 62 -1.77 7.06 8.53
C ALA A 62 -0.47 6.32 8.18
N TYR A 63 0.08 6.56 6.98
CA TYR A 63 1.31 5.92 6.52
C TYR A 63 2.58 6.37 7.25
N ARG A 64 2.60 7.61 7.78
CA ARG A 64 3.75 8.16 8.52
C ARG A 64 3.83 7.70 9.97
N GLN A 65 2.73 7.19 10.52
CA GLN A 65 2.71 6.72 11.91
C GLN A 65 3.59 5.46 12.07
N SER A 66 4.42 5.41 13.13
CA SER A 66 5.30 4.24 13.37
C SER A 66 4.52 2.95 13.55
N SER A 67 3.33 3.05 14.15
CA SER A 67 2.36 1.95 14.34
C SER A 67 1.95 1.27 13.04
N TYR A 68 2.07 1.95 11.89
CA TYR A 68 1.85 1.33 10.58
C TYR A 68 2.85 0.18 10.33
N TYR A 69 4.11 0.32 10.79
CA TYR A 69 5.21 -0.63 10.56
C TYR A 69 5.48 -1.56 11.74
N GLU A 70 5.17 -1.10 12.95
CA GLU A 70 5.48 -1.79 14.22
C GLU A 70 4.38 -2.77 14.67
N GLY A 71 3.30 -2.85 13.90
CA GLY A 71 2.12 -3.67 14.21
C GLY A 71 1.03 -2.89 14.93
N GLY A 72 -0.21 -3.37 14.84
CA GLY A 72 -1.38 -2.66 15.36
C GLY A 72 -2.70 -3.18 14.80
N ALA A 73 -3.75 -2.36 14.84
CA ALA A 73 -5.07 -2.75 14.31
C ALA A 73 -5.12 -2.81 12.76
N CYS A 74 -4.11 -2.27 12.08
CA CYS A 74 -3.99 -2.20 10.63
C CYS A 74 -2.51 -2.24 10.21
N GLY A 75 -2.24 -2.53 8.93
CA GLY A 75 -0.88 -2.74 8.44
C GLY A 75 -0.37 -4.14 8.79
N TYR A 76 0.76 -4.21 9.50
CA TYR A 76 1.35 -5.48 9.96
C TYR A 76 0.64 -5.99 11.23
N ALA A 77 -0.67 -6.23 11.19
CA ALA A 77 -1.45 -6.51 12.40
C ALA A 77 -0.97 -7.76 13.19
N ASP A 78 -0.49 -8.79 12.48
CA ASP A 78 -0.01 -10.04 13.10
C ASP A 78 1.50 -10.06 13.36
N THR A 79 2.24 -9.00 12.96
CA THR A 79 3.71 -8.99 13.00
C THR A 79 4.28 -7.56 12.94
N SER A 80 5.53 -7.38 12.52
CA SER A 80 6.09 -6.08 12.16
C SER A 80 6.74 -6.17 10.79
N TYR A 81 6.97 -5.02 10.15
CA TYR A 81 7.75 -5.00 8.92
C TYR A 81 9.17 -5.53 9.13
N THR A 82 9.77 -5.24 10.30
CA THR A 82 11.10 -5.76 10.67
C THR A 82 11.13 -7.27 10.81
N ALA A 83 10.05 -7.91 11.27
CA ALA A 83 9.98 -9.36 11.37
C ALA A 83 10.04 -10.06 10.00
N GLN A 84 9.74 -9.34 8.92
CA GLN A 84 9.81 -9.84 7.54
C GLN A 84 11.20 -9.67 6.91
N GLU A 85 12.15 -9.02 7.60
CA GLU A 85 13.45 -8.62 7.04
C GLU A 85 14.18 -9.79 6.38
N SER A 86 14.26 -10.95 7.05
CA SER A 86 14.98 -12.12 6.52
C SER A 86 14.41 -12.62 5.19
N ALA A 87 13.08 -12.70 5.06
CA ALA A 87 12.39 -13.12 3.85
C ALA A 87 12.48 -12.07 2.74
N LEU A 88 12.38 -10.79 3.10
CA LEU A 88 12.54 -9.66 2.18
C LEU A 88 13.95 -9.64 1.59
N ARG A 89 14.99 -9.69 2.43
CA ARG A 89 16.40 -9.74 2.00
C ARG A 89 16.67 -10.93 1.09
N ALA A 90 16.14 -12.12 1.39
CA ALA A 90 16.27 -13.28 0.50
C ALA A 90 15.66 -13.02 -0.89
N THR A 91 14.50 -12.37 -0.95
CA THR A 91 13.84 -11.98 -2.21
C THR A 91 14.66 -10.94 -2.97
N PHE A 92 15.20 -9.94 -2.26
CA PHE A 92 16.01 -8.86 -2.85
C PHE A 92 17.35 -9.36 -3.40
N LYS A 93 18.06 -10.24 -2.68
CA LYS A 93 19.26 -10.91 -3.20
C LYS A 93 18.98 -11.64 -4.51
N ARG A 94 17.84 -12.34 -4.59
CA ARG A 94 17.44 -13.02 -5.83
C ARG A 94 17.14 -12.03 -6.96
N LEU A 95 16.49 -10.90 -6.67
CA LEU A 95 16.26 -9.84 -7.65
C LEU A 95 17.58 -9.28 -8.19
N LEU A 96 18.50 -8.89 -7.30
CA LEU A 96 19.80 -8.32 -7.65
C LEU A 96 20.65 -9.30 -8.47
N HIS A 97 20.65 -10.59 -8.12
CA HIS A 97 21.30 -11.62 -8.92
C HIS A 97 20.75 -11.72 -10.34
N ASN A 98 19.43 -11.57 -10.51
CA ASN A 98 18.82 -11.54 -11.85
C ASN A 98 19.19 -10.29 -12.64
N LEU A 99 19.31 -9.13 -12.00
CA LEU A 99 19.77 -7.89 -12.64
C LEU A 99 21.23 -8.03 -13.08
N ALA A 100 22.10 -8.55 -12.20
CA ALA A 100 23.52 -8.81 -12.50
C ALA A 100 23.67 -9.75 -13.70
N LYS A 101 22.93 -10.86 -13.73
CA LYS A 101 22.92 -11.80 -14.86
C LYS A 101 22.51 -11.17 -16.20
N ARG A 102 21.77 -10.06 -16.17
CA ARG A 102 21.31 -9.33 -17.35
C ARG A 102 22.19 -8.12 -17.68
N GLY A 103 23.28 -7.90 -16.93
CA GLY A 103 24.16 -6.73 -17.09
C GLY A 103 23.49 -5.41 -16.70
N LEU A 104 22.45 -5.44 -15.86
CA LEU A 104 21.70 -4.26 -15.41
C LEU A 104 22.24 -3.72 -14.07
N THR A 105 23.57 -3.67 -13.92
CA THR A 105 24.27 -3.23 -12.70
C THR A 105 25.28 -2.15 -13.02
N GLY A 106 25.69 -1.36 -12.01
CA GLY A 106 26.73 -0.33 -12.13
C GLY A 106 26.21 1.07 -12.46
N GLY A 107 24.90 1.26 -12.54
CA GLY A 107 24.24 2.58 -12.58
C GLY A 107 23.52 2.93 -11.28
N ASP A 108 22.72 3.99 -11.31
CA ASP A 108 21.91 4.42 -10.17
C ASP A 108 20.65 3.56 -10.00
N LEU A 109 20.31 3.23 -8.75
CA LEU A 109 19.10 2.49 -8.38
C LEU A 109 18.14 3.39 -7.60
N LEU A 110 16.92 3.55 -8.11
CA LEU A 110 15.80 4.19 -7.42
C LEU A 110 14.77 3.13 -7.00
N GLU A 111 14.42 3.11 -5.72
CA GLU A 111 13.34 2.29 -5.18
C GLU A 111 12.19 3.18 -4.69
N VAL A 112 10.98 2.94 -5.21
CA VAL A 112 9.76 3.60 -4.74
C VAL A 112 9.12 2.73 -3.66
N GLY A 113 8.95 3.29 -2.45
CA GLY A 113 8.44 2.55 -1.30
C GLY A 113 9.49 1.66 -0.63
N CYS A 114 10.70 2.18 -0.40
CA CYS A 114 11.83 1.41 0.11
C CYS A 114 11.71 0.94 1.58
N GLY A 115 10.68 1.37 2.32
CA GLY A 115 10.51 1.02 3.73
C GLY A 115 11.76 1.38 4.55
N TYR A 116 12.36 0.39 5.23
CA TYR A 116 13.62 0.55 5.96
C TYR A 116 14.87 0.49 5.07
N GLY A 117 14.74 0.34 3.75
CA GLY A 117 15.84 0.38 2.80
C GLY A 117 16.53 -0.97 2.56
N TYR A 118 15.92 -2.09 2.95
CA TYR A 118 16.55 -3.41 2.85
C TYR A 118 17.02 -3.78 1.43
N LEU A 119 16.28 -3.45 0.36
CA LEU A 119 16.75 -3.69 -1.01
C LEU A 119 17.96 -2.80 -1.35
N LEU A 120 17.90 -1.52 -0.97
CA LEU A 120 19.00 -0.57 -1.19
C LEU A 120 20.28 -1.00 -0.44
N ASP A 121 20.15 -1.54 0.76
CA ASP A 121 21.27 -2.10 1.53
C ASP A 121 21.91 -3.29 0.80
N GLU A 122 21.09 -4.24 0.34
CA GLU A 122 21.56 -5.40 -0.41
C GLU A 122 22.21 -5.00 -1.74
N ALA A 123 21.75 -3.92 -2.37
CA ALA A 123 22.29 -3.42 -3.64
C ALA A 123 23.66 -2.74 -3.49
N ARG A 124 24.04 -2.30 -2.29
CA ARG A 124 25.34 -1.68 -1.98
C ARG A 124 26.45 -2.70 -1.67
N SER A 125 26.06 -3.93 -1.34
CA SER A 125 26.95 -5.00 -0.86
C SER A 125 27.62 -5.75 -2.01
#